data_AF-A0A328HQ24-F1
#
_entry.id   AF-A0A328HQ24-F1
#
_cell.length_a   1.000
_cell.length_b   1.000
_cell.length_c   1.000
_cell.angle_alpha   90.00
_cell.angle_beta   90.00
_cell.angle_gamma   90.00
#
_symmetry.space_group_name_H-M   'P 1'
#
loop_
_entity.id
_entity.type
_entity.pdbx_description
1 polymer ?
#
loop_
_entity_poly.entity_id
_entity_poly.type
_entity_poly.pdbx_seq_one_letter_code
_entity_poly.pdbx_strand_id
1 'polypeptide(L)'
;MARLLAAVGTAQLLQATTLAQVAGTPPPAVAAPVTTQRDTARACSVTSSPGNSAESGNSAEAGGNAQPNDSGQSTKTADPSDSATLAAALNRVVQTEVETVYGYQVALTRLAAPAADQARALLATHETLVGQAEAYTRALCVSVPSREPGYTLGTSFLQKPAAGLASLEAGTLPVYGDLVALSEGETRRWAVSSLVAAAQRTIRWGSDPGPVPGIVLDTALLPVLPDPAAPSPRQTDGGAAATPTAP
;
A
#
# COMPACT_ATOMS: atom_id res chain seq x y z
N MET A 1 6.74 12.69 7.34
CA MET A 1 8.09 12.12 7.55
C MET A 1 8.12 10.60 7.58
N ALA A 2 7.18 9.90 8.25
CA ALA A 2 7.20 8.43 8.36
C ALA A 2 7.25 7.67 7.01
N ARG A 3 6.45 8.08 6.01
CA ARG A 3 6.49 7.51 4.65
C ARG A 3 7.85 7.63 3.99
N LEU A 4 8.51 8.78 4.12
CA LEU A 4 9.83 9.01 3.54
C LEU A 4 10.88 8.10 4.18
N LEU A 5 10.84 7.95 5.51
CA LEU A 5 11.77 7.05 6.20
C LEU A 5 11.52 5.58 5.83
N ALA A 6 10.26 5.17 5.71
CA ALA A 6 9.92 3.84 5.23
C ALA A 6 10.34 3.62 3.78
N ALA A 7 10.18 4.63 2.91
CA ALA A 7 10.64 4.61 1.53
C ALA A 7 12.15 4.40 1.45
N VAL A 8 12.93 5.26 2.12
CA VAL A 8 14.39 5.20 2.13
C VAL A 8 14.87 3.88 2.73
N GLY A 9 14.30 3.44 3.85
CA GLY A 9 14.64 2.16 4.47
C GLY A 9 14.34 0.96 3.58
N THR A 10 13.20 0.96 2.89
CA THR A 10 12.83 -0.11 1.96
C THR A 10 13.77 -0.12 0.75
N ALA A 11 14.09 1.04 0.18
CA ALA A 11 15.03 1.14 -0.94
C ALA A 11 16.44 0.69 -0.56
N GLN A 12 16.96 1.10 0.61
CA GLN A 12 18.26 0.67 1.13
C GLN A 12 18.31 -0.83 1.36
N LEU A 13 17.23 -1.40 1.92
CA LEU A 13 17.13 -2.83 2.14
C LEU A 13 17.11 -3.60 0.82
N LEU A 14 16.32 -3.16 -0.17
CA LEU A 14 16.30 -3.78 -1.50
C LEU A 14 17.67 -3.74 -2.16
N GLN A 15 18.36 -2.60 -2.12
CA GLN A 15 19.71 -2.46 -2.65
C GLN A 15 20.71 -3.39 -1.93
N ALA A 16 20.62 -3.49 -0.59
CA ALA A 16 21.44 -4.40 0.19
C ALA A 16 21.18 -5.87 -0.16
N THR A 17 19.92 -6.25 -0.42
CA THR A 17 19.59 -7.62 -0.86
C THR A 17 20.15 -7.93 -2.25
N THR A 18 20.11 -6.98 -3.19
CA THR A 18 20.71 -7.13 -4.52
C THR A 18 22.22 -7.29 -4.41
N LEU A 19 22.88 -6.46 -3.60
CA LEU A 19 24.33 -6.57 -3.35
C LEU A 19 24.70 -7.90 -2.70
N ALA A 20 23.92 -8.38 -1.73
CA ALA A 20 24.13 -9.67 -1.08
C ALA A 20 24.02 -10.83 -2.07
N GLN A 21 23.02 -10.79 -2.97
CA GLN A 21 22.87 -11.79 -4.03
C GLN A 21 24.07 -11.81 -5.00
N VAL A 22 24.56 -10.63 -5.41
CA VAL A 22 25.76 -10.54 -6.28
C VAL A 22 27.02 -11.01 -5.55
N ALA A 23 27.13 -10.73 -4.25
CA ALA A 23 28.25 -11.16 -3.41
C ALA A 23 28.17 -12.63 -2.96
N GLY A 24 27.07 -13.33 -3.23
CA GLY A 24 26.82 -14.69 -2.73
C GLY A 24 26.69 -14.77 -1.21
N THR A 25 26.37 -13.66 -0.53
CA THR A 25 26.18 -13.60 0.92
C THR A 25 24.69 -13.64 1.28
N PRO A 26 24.32 -14.15 2.47
CA PRO A 26 22.93 -14.18 2.88
C PRO A 26 22.35 -12.76 2.98
N PRO A 27 21.10 -12.53 2.54
CA PRO A 27 20.47 -11.22 2.58
C PRO A 27 20.31 -10.74 4.03
N PRO A 28 20.32 -9.41 4.27
CA PRO A 28 20.07 -8.87 5.60
C PRO A 28 18.72 -9.35 6.14
N ALA A 29 18.74 -9.93 7.34
CA ALA A 29 17.54 -10.43 7.99
C ALA A 29 16.63 -9.26 8.40
N VAL A 30 15.41 -9.25 7.85
CA VAL A 30 14.33 -8.39 8.35
C VAL A 30 13.57 -9.23 9.37
N ALA A 31 13.45 -8.75 10.60
CA ALA A 31 12.63 -9.43 11.60
C ALA A 31 11.20 -9.55 11.05
N ALA A 32 10.71 -10.78 10.92
CA ALA A 32 9.31 -11.04 10.61
C ALA A 32 8.43 -10.33 11.66
N PRO A 33 7.24 -9.85 11.29
CA PRO A 33 6.34 -9.24 12.26
C PRO A 33 5.96 -10.29 13.31
N VAL A 34 6.58 -10.18 14.49
CA VAL A 34 6.17 -10.94 15.66
C VAL A 34 4.98 -10.19 16.25
N THR A 35 3.77 -10.66 15.96
CA THR A 35 2.57 -10.20 16.65
C THR A 35 2.49 -10.93 17.99
N THR A 36 2.79 -10.23 19.08
CA THR A 36 2.22 -10.61 20.38
C THR A 36 0.73 -10.37 20.28
N GLN A 37 -0.03 -11.43 20.04
CA GLN A 37 -1.49 -11.43 20.08
C GLN A 37 -1.92 -10.96 21.47
N ARG A 38 -2.19 -9.66 21.61
CA ARG A 38 -2.78 -9.12 22.82
C ARG A 38 -4.26 -9.48 22.79
N ASP A 39 -4.65 -10.34 23.71
CA ASP A 39 -6.01 -10.39 24.25
C ASP A 39 -6.33 -9.04 24.90
N THR A 40 -6.60 -8.04 24.07
CA THR A 40 -7.29 -6.83 24.51
C THR A 40 -8.62 -6.79 23.78
N ALA A 41 -9.47 -7.78 24.06
CA ALA A 41 -10.91 -7.60 24.04
C ALA A 41 -11.29 -6.58 25.12
N ARG A 42 -10.86 -5.33 24.96
CA ARG A 42 -11.56 -4.22 25.59
C ARG A 42 -12.82 -4.09 24.77
N ALA A 43 -13.87 -4.80 25.21
CA ALA A 43 -15.18 -4.76 24.58
C ALA A 43 -15.50 -3.29 24.28
N CYS A 44 -15.65 -2.98 23.00
CA CYS A 44 -16.19 -1.71 22.54
C CYS A 44 -17.59 -1.63 23.18
N SER A 45 -17.64 -1.06 24.38
CA SER A 45 -18.82 -1.08 25.22
C SER A 45 -19.70 0.02 24.68
N VAL A 46 -20.66 -0.36 23.85
CA VAL A 46 -21.80 0.48 23.55
C VAL A 46 -22.54 0.59 24.89
N THR A 47 -22.40 1.74 25.56
CA THR A 47 -23.26 2.07 26.70
C THR A 47 -24.67 2.25 26.15
N SER A 48 -25.42 1.16 26.05
CA SER A 48 -26.87 1.21 25.93
C SER A 48 -27.42 1.60 27.30
N SER A 49 -27.67 2.88 27.52
CA SER A 49 -28.49 3.34 28.65
C SER A 49 -29.91 2.78 28.49
N PRO A 50 -30.52 2.22 29.54
CA PRO A 50 -31.91 1.78 29.51
C PRO A 50 -32.85 2.92 29.90
N GLY A 51 -34.01 2.98 29.25
CA GLY A 51 -35.17 3.80 29.64
C GLY A 51 -35.68 4.69 28.51
N ASN A 52 -36.98 4.80 28.23
CA ASN A 52 -38.15 4.08 28.70
C ASN A 52 -39.29 4.41 27.71
N SER A 53 -40.30 3.56 27.71
CA SER A 53 -41.70 3.88 27.37
C SER A 53 -42.15 4.02 25.91
N ALA A 54 -43.16 3.20 25.62
CA ALA A 54 -44.05 3.19 24.48
C ALA A 54 -45.08 4.34 24.49
N GLU A 55 -45.51 4.74 23.28
CA GLU A 55 -46.88 5.18 22.91
C GLU A 55 -46.94 5.14 21.37
N SER A 56 -47.66 4.21 20.73
CA SER A 56 -49.11 4.22 20.41
C SER A 56 -49.52 5.30 19.40
N GLY A 57 -50.08 4.93 18.25
CA GLY A 57 -50.80 5.88 17.38
C GLY A 57 -50.88 5.58 15.87
N ASN A 58 -51.64 4.55 15.50
CA ASN A 58 -52.58 4.42 14.37
C ASN A 58 -52.42 5.13 12.99
N SER A 59 -52.78 4.30 11.99
CA SER A 59 -53.67 4.54 10.84
C SER A 59 -53.09 4.92 9.47
N ALA A 60 -53.54 4.13 8.52
CA ALA A 60 -53.38 4.24 7.08
C ALA A 60 -54.30 5.32 6.48
N GLU A 61 -53.85 5.93 5.38
CA GLU A 61 -54.73 6.34 4.29
C GLU A 61 -53.95 6.41 2.96
N ALA A 62 -54.63 5.97 1.90
CA ALA A 62 -54.14 5.88 0.53
C ALA A 62 -54.36 7.21 -0.22
N GLY A 63 -53.49 7.49 -1.19
CA GLY A 63 -53.71 8.57 -2.15
C GLY A 63 -52.53 8.73 -3.10
N GLY A 64 -52.67 8.17 -4.31
CA GLY A 64 -51.66 8.31 -5.35
C GLY A 64 -51.60 9.72 -5.92
N ASN A 65 -50.39 10.12 -6.31
CA ASN A 65 -50.20 10.93 -7.52
C ASN A 65 -48.76 10.72 -8.02
N ALA A 66 -48.68 10.10 -9.19
CA ALA A 66 -47.48 10.09 -10.01
C ALA A 66 -47.48 11.35 -10.87
N GLN A 67 -46.37 12.11 -10.87
CA GLN A 67 -45.86 12.75 -12.08
C GLN A 67 -44.36 13.10 -11.90
N PRO A 68 -43.52 12.99 -12.96
CA PRO A 68 -42.07 13.07 -12.86
C PRO A 68 -41.56 14.50 -13.14
N ASN A 69 -40.42 14.84 -12.55
CA ASN A 69 -39.47 15.85 -13.02
C ASN A 69 -38.10 15.36 -12.52
N ASP A 70 -37.24 14.88 -13.41
CA ASP A 70 -36.34 15.67 -14.26
C ASP A 70 -35.16 16.26 -13.47
N SER A 71 -33.99 15.71 -13.77
CA SER A 71 -32.67 16.34 -13.74
C SER A 71 -32.30 17.17 -12.50
N GLY A 72 -32.09 16.48 -11.38
CA GLY A 72 -31.29 16.97 -10.27
C GLY A 72 -29.98 16.20 -10.19
N GLN A 73 -29.04 16.53 -11.08
CA GLN A 73 -27.64 16.13 -10.98
C GLN A 73 -27.11 16.62 -9.63
N SER A 74 -27.24 15.78 -8.60
CA SER A 74 -26.52 15.97 -7.35
C SER A 74 -25.06 15.63 -7.66
N THR A 75 -24.35 16.62 -8.23
CA THR A 75 -22.92 16.74 -8.00
C THR A 75 -22.76 16.77 -6.49
N LYS A 76 -22.55 15.59 -5.90
CA LYS A 76 -21.98 15.45 -4.58
C LYS A 76 -20.58 16.03 -4.71
N THR A 77 -20.49 17.34 -4.59
CA THR A 77 -19.26 18.07 -4.35
C THR A 77 -18.64 17.35 -3.17
N ALA A 78 -17.61 16.56 -3.43
CA ALA A 78 -16.86 15.91 -2.37
C ALA A 78 -16.36 17.04 -1.49
N ASP A 79 -16.86 17.10 -0.26
CA ASP A 79 -16.32 18.00 0.74
C ASP A 79 -14.81 17.79 0.82
N PRO A 80 -13.99 18.84 0.91
CA PRO A 80 -12.54 18.75 1.09
C PRO A 80 -12.14 18.24 2.49
N SER A 81 -13.02 17.43 3.12
CA SER A 81 -12.96 16.96 4.50
C SER A 81 -12.92 15.43 4.62
N ASP A 82 -12.66 14.70 3.52
CA ASP A 82 -12.13 13.33 3.57
C ASP A 82 -10.70 13.38 4.13
N SER A 83 -10.60 13.73 5.40
CA SER A 83 -9.36 13.63 6.14
C SER A 83 -8.96 12.17 6.12
N ALA A 84 -7.83 11.87 5.50
CA ALA A 84 -7.31 10.50 5.43
C ALA A 84 -7.12 9.98 6.86
N THR A 85 -8.01 9.10 7.30
CA THR A 85 -7.99 8.55 8.67
C THR A 85 -7.27 7.20 8.69
N LEU A 86 -6.72 6.85 9.87
CA LEU A 86 -6.17 5.51 10.11
C LEU A 86 -7.22 4.42 9.86
N ALA A 87 -8.48 4.66 10.26
CA ALA A 87 -9.59 3.74 10.04
C ALA A 87 -9.85 3.49 8.55
N ALA A 88 -9.90 4.55 7.74
CA ALA A 88 -10.05 4.44 6.29
C ALA A 88 -8.87 3.73 5.64
N ALA A 89 -7.63 3.98 6.11
CA ALA A 89 -6.44 3.30 5.61
C ALA A 89 -6.44 1.80 5.91
N LEU A 90 -6.81 1.38 7.13
CA LEU A 90 -6.94 -0.04 7.48
C LEU A 90 -8.05 -0.73 6.69
N ASN A 91 -9.21 -0.07 6.52
CA ASN A 91 -10.29 -0.61 5.69
C ASN A 91 -9.86 -0.78 4.23
N ARG A 92 -9.08 0.16 3.70
CA ARG A 92 -8.49 0.04 2.36
C ARG A 92 -7.50 -1.13 2.27
N VAL A 93 -6.65 -1.34 3.29
CA VAL A 93 -5.77 -2.53 3.36
C VAL A 93 -6.60 -3.81 3.33
N VAL A 94 -7.66 -3.93 4.15
CA VAL A 94 -8.54 -5.12 4.14
C VAL A 94 -9.11 -5.37 2.75
N GLN A 95 -9.66 -4.34 2.09
CA GLN A 95 -10.24 -4.48 0.75
C GLN A 95 -9.21 -4.92 -0.28
N THR A 96 -8.06 -4.25 -0.33
CA THR A 96 -6.98 -4.57 -1.26
C THR A 96 -6.43 -5.98 -1.05
N GLU A 97 -6.27 -6.41 0.20
CA GLU A 97 -5.79 -7.76 0.51
C GLU A 97 -6.83 -8.84 0.14
N VAL A 98 -8.13 -8.61 0.35
CA VAL A 98 -9.18 -9.55 -0.09
C VAL A 98 -9.24 -9.64 -1.62
N GLU A 99 -9.12 -8.52 -2.33
CA GLU A 99 -9.02 -8.51 -3.79
C GLU A 99 -7.76 -9.27 -4.28
N THR A 100 -6.64 -9.11 -3.58
CA THR A 100 -5.40 -9.83 -3.89
C THR A 100 -5.55 -11.33 -3.67
N VAL A 101 -6.18 -11.76 -2.57
CA VAL A 101 -6.54 -13.17 -2.31
C VAL A 101 -7.36 -13.73 -3.47
N TYR A 102 -8.38 -13.01 -3.93
CA TYR A 102 -9.18 -13.43 -5.08
C TYR A 102 -8.34 -13.56 -6.37
N GLY A 103 -7.47 -12.57 -6.65
CA GLY A 103 -6.54 -12.62 -7.78
C GLY A 103 -5.65 -13.85 -7.76
N TYR A 104 -5.08 -14.20 -6.60
CA TYR A 104 -4.28 -15.41 -6.41
C TYR A 104 -5.07 -16.69 -6.65
N GLN A 105 -6.29 -16.78 -6.11
CA GLN A 105 -7.17 -17.93 -6.32
C GLN A 105 -7.48 -18.15 -7.80
N VAL A 106 -7.77 -17.08 -8.55
CA VAL A 106 -8.02 -17.16 -10.00
C VAL A 106 -6.76 -17.51 -10.80
N ALA A 107 -5.60 -17.02 -10.38
CA ALA A 107 -4.33 -17.29 -11.05
C ALA A 107 -3.88 -18.75 -10.88
N LEU A 108 -4.15 -19.37 -9.74
CA LEU A 108 -3.70 -20.74 -9.44
C LEU A 108 -4.14 -21.78 -10.46
N THR A 109 -5.32 -21.61 -11.07
CA THR A 109 -5.83 -22.55 -12.08
C THR A 109 -5.19 -22.36 -13.46
N ARG A 110 -4.33 -21.34 -13.62
CA ARG A 110 -3.74 -20.91 -14.90
C ARG A 110 -2.21 -20.91 -14.90
N LEU A 111 -1.59 -21.06 -13.73
CA LEU A 111 -0.14 -21.07 -13.58
C LEU A 111 0.43 -22.49 -13.78
N ALA A 112 1.64 -22.56 -14.35
CA ALA A 112 2.42 -23.80 -14.40
C ALA A 112 2.92 -24.18 -12.99
N ALA A 113 3.20 -25.48 -12.77
CA ALA A 113 3.49 -26.06 -11.46
C ALA A 113 4.43 -25.25 -10.54
N PRO A 114 5.66 -24.86 -10.95
CA PRO A 114 6.57 -24.13 -10.04
C PRO A 114 6.03 -22.75 -9.64
N ALA A 115 5.37 -22.05 -10.57
CA ALA A 115 4.74 -20.76 -10.27
C ALA A 115 3.44 -20.92 -9.44
N ALA A 116 2.72 -22.03 -9.64
CA ALA A 116 1.54 -22.37 -8.85
C ALA A 116 1.90 -22.67 -7.39
N ASP A 117 3.00 -23.38 -7.13
CA ASP A 117 3.47 -23.66 -5.76
C ASP A 117 3.83 -22.36 -5.02
N GLN A 118 4.57 -21.47 -5.68
CA GLN A 118 4.84 -20.13 -5.16
C GLN A 118 3.53 -19.35 -4.89
N ALA A 119 2.58 -19.38 -5.83
CA ALA A 119 1.31 -18.68 -5.68
C ALA A 119 0.46 -19.22 -4.52
N ARG A 120 0.49 -20.53 -4.21
CA ARG A 120 -0.21 -21.09 -3.05
C ARG A 120 0.38 -20.58 -1.73
N ALA A 121 1.70 -20.50 -1.64
CA ALA A 121 2.37 -19.98 -0.44
C ALA A 121 2.06 -18.48 -0.22
N LEU A 122 2.04 -17.70 -1.31
CA LEU A 122 1.69 -16.28 -1.25
C LEU A 122 0.20 -16.06 -0.97
N LEU A 123 -0.70 -16.89 -1.51
CA LEU A 123 -2.12 -16.87 -1.17
C LEU A 123 -2.34 -17.01 0.34
N ALA A 124 -1.73 -18.02 0.98
CA ALA A 124 -1.83 -18.21 2.43
C ALA A 124 -1.26 -17.01 3.23
N THR A 125 -0.24 -16.35 2.68
CA THR A 125 0.32 -15.11 3.26
C THR A 125 -0.71 -13.98 3.21
N HIS A 126 -1.39 -13.78 2.08
CA HIS A 126 -2.42 -12.74 1.95
C HIS A 126 -3.64 -13.02 2.82
N GLU A 127 -4.08 -14.27 2.95
CA GLU A 127 -5.16 -14.64 3.88
C GLU A 127 -4.80 -14.29 5.34
N THR A 128 -3.52 -14.50 5.71
CA THR A 128 -3.00 -14.08 7.02
C THR A 128 -3.01 -12.55 7.17
N LEU A 129 -2.59 -11.82 6.14
CA LEU A 129 -2.60 -10.35 6.13
C LEU A 129 -4.01 -9.77 6.25
N VAL A 130 -5.00 -10.37 5.58
CA VAL A 130 -6.42 -10.01 5.77
C VAL A 130 -6.81 -10.17 7.25
N GLY A 131 -6.54 -11.33 7.85
CA GLY A 131 -6.87 -11.58 9.26
C GLY A 131 -6.21 -10.57 10.22
N GLN A 132 -4.95 -10.23 9.97
CA GLN A 132 -4.21 -9.23 10.74
C GLN A 132 -4.80 -7.81 10.57
N ALA A 133 -5.07 -7.40 9.33
CA ALA A 133 -5.66 -6.10 9.03
C ALA A 133 -7.03 -5.94 9.71
N GLU A 134 -7.89 -6.95 9.61
CA GLU A 134 -9.19 -6.96 10.29
C GLU A 134 -9.06 -6.90 11.82
N ALA A 135 -8.04 -7.57 12.40
CA ALA A 135 -7.76 -7.50 13.83
C ALA A 135 -7.36 -6.08 14.27
N TYR A 136 -6.48 -5.40 13.51
CA TYR A 136 -6.14 -4.00 13.76
C TYR A 136 -7.36 -3.08 13.61
N THR A 137 -8.24 -3.31 12.63
CA THR A 137 -9.49 -2.56 12.46
C THR A 137 -10.40 -2.72 13.68
N ARG A 138 -10.61 -3.95 14.16
CA ARG A 138 -11.43 -4.22 15.36
C ARG A 138 -10.81 -3.64 16.63
N ALA A 139 -9.49 -3.64 16.76
CA ALA A 139 -8.78 -3.05 17.89
C ALA A 139 -8.98 -1.52 17.99
N LEU A 140 -9.32 -0.85 16.88
CA LEU A 140 -9.72 0.55 16.84
C LEU A 140 -11.22 0.77 17.05
N CYS A 141 -11.98 -0.28 17.38
CA CYS A 141 -13.45 -0.26 17.46
C CYS A 141 -14.12 0.21 16.16
N VAL A 142 -13.51 -0.09 15.01
CA VAL A 142 -14.08 0.19 13.69
C VAL A 142 -14.67 -1.10 13.12
N SER A 143 -15.79 -0.98 12.41
CA SER A 143 -16.38 -2.11 11.69
C SER A 143 -15.50 -2.52 10.51
N VAL A 144 -15.26 -3.83 10.39
CA VAL A 144 -14.59 -4.42 9.23
C VAL A 144 -15.51 -4.31 8.02
N PRO A 145 -15.03 -3.85 6.85
CA PRO A 145 -15.82 -3.79 5.63
C PRO A 145 -16.38 -5.18 5.27
N SER A 146 -17.61 -5.21 4.75
CA SER A 146 -18.16 -6.42 4.14
C SER A 146 -17.32 -6.84 2.94
N ARG A 147 -17.17 -8.15 2.74
CA ARG A 147 -16.48 -8.70 1.58
C ARG A 147 -17.41 -8.69 0.38
N GLU A 148 -16.88 -8.27 -0.77
CA GLU A 148 -17.58 -8.39 -2.03
C GLU A 148 -17.65 -9.86 -2.45
N PRO A 149 -18.74 -10.30 -3.11
CA PRO A 149 -18.89 -11.68 -3.57
C PRO A 149 -17.97 -12.02 -4.76
N GLY A 150 -17.37 -11.03 -5.41
CA GLY A 150 -16.42 -11.22 -6.49
C GLY A 150 -15.77 -9.93 -6.95
N TYR A 151 -14.64 -10.06 -7.65
CA TYR A 151 -13.86 -8.93 -8.18
C TYR A 151 -13.64 -9.08 -9.69
N THR A 152 -13.55 -7.96 -10.40
CA THR A 152 -13.26 -7.95 -11.83
C THR A 152 -11.76 -8.01 -12.07
N LEU A 153 -11.29 -9.04 -12.76
CA LEU A 153 -9.90 -9.13 -13.22
C LEU A 153 -9.84 -8.80 -14.70
N GLY A 154 -8.88 -7.94 -15.09
CA GLY A 154 -8.71 -7.55 -16.49
C GLY A 154 -8.35 -8.74 -17.39
N THR A 155 -8.74 -8.68 -18.67
CA THR A 155 -8.46 -9.74 -19.65
C THR A 155 -6.97 -10.07 -19.77
N SER A 156 -6.10 -9.06 -19.62
CA SER A 156 -4.64 -9.22 -19.63
C SER A 156 -4.13 -10.10 -18.47
N PHE A 157 -4.78 -10.04 -17.30
CA PHE A 157 -4.47 -10.89 -16.15
C PHE A 157 -4.71 -12.36 -16.50
N LEU A 158 -5.84 -12.67 -17.13
CA LEU A 158 -6.20 -14.05 -17.49
C LEU A 158 -5.25 -14.66 -18.52
N GLN A 159 -4.69 -13.84 -19.42
CA GLN A 159 -3.72 -14.28 -20.42
C GLN A 159 -2.31 -14.43 -19.87
N LYS A 160 -1.93 -13.57 -18.91
CA LYS A 160 -0.58 -13.55 -18.31
C LYS A 160 -0.70 -13.50 -16.78
N PRO A 161 -1.12 -14.59 -16.13
CA PRO A 161 -1.43 -14.60 -14.70
C PRO A 161 -0.24 -14.19 -13.82
N ALA A 162 0.98 -14.60 -14.15
CA ALA A 162 2.17 -14.20 -13.40
C ALA A 162 2.42 -12.68 -13.44
N ALA A 163 2.28 -12.06 -14.63
CA ALA A 163 2.41 -10.61 -14.77
C ALA A 163 1.27 -9.87 -14.05
N GLY A 164 0.06 -10.43 -14.12
CA GLY A 164 -1.10 -9.93 -13.38
C GLY A 164 -0.90 -9.95 -11.87
N LEU A 165 -0.35 -11.04 -11.31
CA LEU A 165 0.01 -11.13 -9.89
C LEU A 165 1.10 -10.11 -9.53
N ALA A 166 2.08 -9.89 -10.40
CA ALA A 166 3.09 -8.86 -10.21
C ALA A 166 2.46 -7.45 -10.08
N SER A 167 1.47 -7.14 -10.93
CA SER A 167 0.73 -5.88 -10.86
C SER A 167 -0.14 -5.75 -9.61
N LEU A 168 -0.78 -6.84 -9.16
CA LEU A 168 -1.55 -6.84 -7.90
C LEU A 168 -0.64 -6.53 -6.70
N GLU A 169 0.52 -7.21 -6.61
CA GLU A 169 1.49 -6.98 -5.54
C GLU A 169 2.01 -5.54 -5.54
N ALA A 170 2.36 -5.00 -6.70
CA ALA A 170 2.75 -3.60 -6.84
C ALA A 170 1.63 -2.64 -6.40
N GLY A 171 0.37 -2.97 -6.71
CA GLY A 171 -0.81 -2.20 -6.31
C GLY A 171 -1.02 -2.12 -4.80
N THR A 172 -0.47 -3.05 -4.01
CA THR A 172 -0.56 -3.01 -2.54
C THR A 172 0.40 -1.99 -1.91
N LEU A 173 1.48 -1.62 -2.60
CA LEU A 173 2.52 -0.71 -2.08
C LEU A 173 1.95 0.64 -1.59
N PRO A 174 1.18 1.41 -2.41
CA PRO A 174 0.63 2.69 -1.96
C PRO A 174 -0.30 2.53 -0.77
N VAL A 175 -1.04 1.42 -0.67
CA VAL A 175 -1.98 1.16 0.42
C VAL A 175 -1.25 0.96 1.75
N TYR A 176 -0.16 0.18 1.74
CA TYR A 176 0.71 0.06 2.92
C TYR A 176 1.48 1.35 3.21
N GLY A 177 1.92 2.08 2.19
CA GLY A 177 2.50 3.41 2.34
C GLY A 177 1.54 4.38 3.03
N ASP A 178 0.26 4.31 2.66
CA ASP A 178 -0.79 5.11 3.29
C ASP A 178 -0.95 4.79 4.77
N LEU A 179 -1.04 3.50 5.09
CA LEU A 179 -1.11 3.05 6.46
C LEU A 179 0.12 3.46 7.29
N VAL A 180 1.33 3.38 6.73
CA VAL A 180 2.57 3.81 7.43
C VAL A 180 2.52 5.29 7.83
N ALA A 181 1.95 6.17 7.00
CA ALA A 181 1.80 7.58 7.37
C ALA A 181 0.83 7.81 8.52
N LEU A 182 -0.28 7.07 8.52
CA LEU A 182 -1.45 7.35 9.35
C LEU A 182 -1.48 6.55 10.65
N SER A 183 -0.66 5.50 10.74
CA SER A 183 -0.55 4.64 11.93
C SER A 183 0.59 5.04 12.83
N GLU A 184 0.59 4.56 14.07
CA GLU A 184 1.70 4.67 15.03
C GLU A 184 1.97 3.33 15.72
N GLY A 185 3.01 3.28 16.55
CA GLY A 185 3.27 2.14 17.44
C GLY A 185 3.39 0.79 16.71
N GLU A 186 2.62 -0.20 17.17
CA GLU A 186 2.62 -1.55 16.62
C GLU A 186 2.00 -1.61 15.21
N THR A 187 0.91 -0.90 14.96
CA THR A 187 0.29 -0.82 13.63
C THR A 187 1.26 -0.26 12.60
N ARG A 188 2.06 0.76 12.95
CA ARG A 188 3.09 1.30 12.04
C ARG A 188 4.20 0.29 11.77
N ARG A 189 4.68 -0.43 12.79
CA ARG A 189 5.71 -1.47 12.60
C ARG A 189 5.22 -2.58 11.68
N TRP A 190 3.99 -3.04 11.89
CA TRP A 190 3.33 -4.00 11.01
C TRP A 190 3.24 -3.46 9.59
N ALA A 191 2.71 -2.25 9.39
CA ALA A 191 2.57 -1.63 8.07
C ALA A 191 3.91 -1.49 7.32
N VAL A 192 4.99 -1.12 8.02
CA VAL A 192 6.34 -1.05 7.42
C VAL A 192 6.81 -2.44 6.99
N SER A 193 6.64 -3.46 7.84
CA SER A 193 7.03 -4.83 7.49
C SER A 193 6.24 -5.37 6.29
N SER A 194 4.95 -5.07 6.23
CA SER A 194 4.06 -5.46 5.13
C SER A 194 4.41 -4.73 3.83
N LEU A 195 4.77 -3.44 3.90
CA LEU A 195 5.25 -2.67 2.75
C LEU A 195 6.52 -3.28 2.15
N VAL A 196 7.50 -3.60 2.99
CA VAL A 196 8.76 -4.25 2.55
C VAL A 196 8.47 -5.61 1.93
N ALA A 197 7.63 -6.42 2.59
CA ALA A 197 7.26 -7.73 2.09
C ALA A 197 6.51 -7.66 0.75
N ALA A 198 5.63 -6.68 0.57
CA ALA A 198 4.94 -6.40 -0.69
C ALA A 198 5.93 -6.10 -1.81
N ALA A 199 6.90 -5.20 -1.57
CA ALA A 199 7.92 -4.87 -2.58
C ALA A 199 8.74 -6.10 -2.99
N GLN A 200 9.10 -6.95 -2.03
CA GLN A 200 9.80 -8.21 -2.31
C GLN A 200 8.94 -9.19 -3.12
N ARG A 201 7.63 -9.27 -2.86
CA ARG A 201 6.72 -10.12 -3.65
C ARG A 201 6.56 -9.60 -5.08
N THR A 202 6.50 -8.28 -5.29
CA THR A 202 6.51 -7.67 -6.62
C THR A 202 7.74 -8.08 -7.42
N ILE A 203 8.94 -7.99 -6.82
CA ILE A 203 10.19 -8.42 -7.44
C ILE A 203 10.19 -9.93 -7.72
N ARG A 204 9.63 -10.74 -6.81
CA ARG A 204 9.55 -12.19 -6.98
C ARG A 204 8.68 -12.61 -8.17
N TRP A 205 7.71 -11.79 -8.55
CA TRP A 205 6.93 -11.97 -9.78
C TRP A 205 7.57 -11.34 -11.03
N GLY A 206 8.79 -10.79 -10.89
CA GLY A 206 9.57 -10.22 -12.00
C GLY A 206 9.14 -8.80 -12.39
N SER A 207 8.42 -8.09 -11.52
CA SER A 207 8.05 -6.68 -11.75
C SER A 207 8.90 -5.75 -10.91
N ASP A 208 9.07 -4.52 -11.39
CA ASP A 208 9.71 -3.45 -10.65
C ASP A 208 8.70 -2.86 -9.64
N PRO A 209 8.99 -2.85 -8.33
CA PRO A 209 8.15 -2.19 -7.34
C PRO A 209 8.08 -0.67 -7.53
N GLY A 210 8.94 -0.09 -8.38
CA GLY A 210 8.99 1.34 -8.64
C GLY A 210 9.41 2.14 -7.39
N PRO A 211 9.16 3.47 -7.37
CA PRO A 211 9.45 4.29 -6.21
C PRO A 211 8.61 3.86 -5.01
N VAL A 212 9.21 3.16 -4.04
CA VAL A 212 8.58 2.85 -2.75
C VAL A 212 8.32 4.16 -1.98
N PRO A 213 7.14 4.33 -1.36
CA PRO A 213 6.16 3.31 -1.01
C PRO A 213 5.02 3.18 -2.05
N GLY A 214 5.30 3.27 -3.35
CA GLY A 214 4.31 3.18 -4.43
C GLY A 214 3.74 4.54 -4.88
N ILE A 215 4.49 5.63 -4.69
CA ILE A 215 4.06 6.95 -5.18
C ILE A 215 4.46 7.04 -6.65
N VAL A 216 3.47 7.09 -7.54
CA VAL A 216 3.68 7.46 -8.94
C VAL A 216 4.11 8.93 -8.96
N LEU A 217 5.41 9.16 -9.14
CA LEU A 217 5.96 10.50 -9.23
C LEU A 217 5.75 11.02 -10.65
N ASP A 218 4.85 11.98 -10.82
CA ASP A 218 4.77 12.72 -12.07
C ASP A 218 5.98 13.65 -12.16
N THR A 219 6.98 13.22 -12.94
CA THR A 219 8.22 13.97 -13.14
C THR A 219 8.00 15.30 -13.85
N ALA A 220 6.89 15.48 -14.56
CA ALA A 220 6.55 16.76 -15.18
C ALA A 220 6.11 17.82 -14.16
N LEU A 221 5.72 17.40 -12.96
CA LEU A 221 5.36 18.29 -11.85
C LEU A 221 6.55 18.57 -10.91
N LEU A 222 7.71 17.96 -11.15
CA LEU A 222 8.91 18.26 -10.38
C LEU A 222 9.49 19.61 -10.82
N PRO A 223 9.92 20.47 -9.87
CA PRO A 223 10.62 21.69 -10.22
C PRO A 223 11.90 21.37 -10.99
N VAL A 224 12.13 22.10 -12.08
CA VAL A 224 13.37 21.99 -12.87
C VAL A 224 14.54 22.34 -11.96
N LEU A 225 15.46 21.39 -11.79
CA LEU A 225 16.69 21.62 -11.04
C LEU A 225 17.57 22.60 -11.84
N PRO A 226 18.27 23.54 -11.17
CA PRO A 226 19.26 24.38 -11.83
C PRO A 226 20.33 23.51 -12.51
N ASP A 227 20.72 23.88 -13.73
CA ASP A 227 21.82 23.19 -14.42
C ASP A 227 23.07 23.17 -13.52
N PRO A 228 23.80 22.03 -13.48
CA PRO A 228 25.04 21.96 -12.73
C PRO A 228 25.98 23.04 -13.28
N ALA A 229 26.34 23.99 -12.42
CA ALA A 229 27.28 25.05 -12.75
C ALA A 229 28.52 24.42 -13.38
N ALA A 230 28.84 24.85 -14.60
CA ALA A 230 30.00 24.37 -15.33
C ALA A 230 31.25 24.47 -14.42
N PRO A 231 32.12 23.45 -14.40
CA PRO A 231 33.35 23.52 -13.62
C PRO A 231 34.13 24.76 -14.04
N SER A 232 34.40 25.65 -13.09
CA SER A 232 35.21 26.84 -13.35
C SER A 232 36.54 26.41 -13.95
N PRO A 233 36.99 27.03 -15.06
CA PRO A 233 38.29 26.72 -15.62
C PRO A 233 39.35 27.01 -14.56
N ARG A 234 40.19 26.01 -14.24
CA ARG A 234 41.41 26.24 -13.46
C ARG A 234 42.19 27.34 -14.15
N GLN A 235 42.41 28.46 -13.45
CA GLN A 235 43.44 29.42 -13.83
C GLN A 235 44.77 28.67 -13.88
N THR A 236 45.23 28.38 -15.09
CA THR A 236 46.62 28.08 -15.36
C THR A 236 47.38 29.39 -15.21
N ASP A 237 47.88 29.65 -14.00
CA ASP A 237 48.87 30.69 -13.78
C ASP A 237 50.14 30.30 -14.56
N GLY A 238 50.33 31.00 -15.68
CA GLY A 238 51.56 31.00 -16.44
C GLY A 238 52.65 31.73 -15.67
N GLY A 239 53.32 31.01 -14.77
CA GLY A 239 54.58 31.44 -14.16
C GLY A 239 55.76 31.08 -15.05
N ALA A 240 56.36 32.11 -15.66
CA ALA A 240 57.52 32.02 -16.55
C ALA A 240 58.71 31.29 -15.91
N ALA A 241 59.16 30.20 -16.54
CA ALA A 241 60.46 29.60 -16.27
C ALA A 241 61.53 30.36 -17.08
N ALA A 242 62.38 31.10 -16.35
CA ALA A 242 63.53 31.79 -16.89
C ALA A 242 64.59 30.80 -17.42
N THR A 243 65.17 31.18 -18.55
CA THR A 243 66.23 30.51 -19.30
C THR A 243 67.52 30.34 -18.48
N PRO A 244 68.18 29.17 -18.48
CA PRO A 244 69.55 29.04 -17.97
C PRO A 244 70.59 29.42 -19.05
N THR A 245 71.50 30.34 -18.70
CA THR A 245 72.72 30.67 -19.45
C THR A 245 73.91 29.97 -18.78
N ALA A 246 74.64 29.15 -19.55
CA ALA A 246 75.94 28.54 -19.19
C ALA A 246 77.08 29.58 -19.33
N PRO A 247 78.29 29.40 -18.74
CA PRO A 247 79.17 28.25 -18.96
C PRO A 247 79.47 27.38 -17.73
#